data_AF-A0A1R3GJ27-F1
#
_entry.id   AF-A0A1R3GJ27-F1
#
_cell.length_a   1.000
_cell.length_b   1.000
_cell.length_c   1.000
_cell.angle_alpha   90.00
_cell.angle_beta   90.00
_cell.angle_gamma   90.00
#
_symmetry.space_group_name_H-M   'P 1'
#
loop_
_entity.id
_entity.type
_entity.pdbx_description
1 polymer ?
#
loop_
_entity_poly.entity_id
_entity_poly.type
_entity_poly.pdbx_seq_one_letter_code
_entity_poly.pdbx_strand_id
1 'polypeptide(L)'
;MAPMVVVVVGCVFAYFVHGDKHGIQIVGPLKKGLNPPSVHLLNFDRRYLGAVVQAGLVTGLIALAEGIAIGRSFAIMKNEQIDGNKEMIAFGFMNLIGSLVSCYLTTGPFSKTAVNYNSGCRTQMSNVVMGFCMMLVLLFLAPLFSYTPQVALSAIIMSAMLGLINYEEIIHLYKVDKFDFCICIAAFLGVSFISMDVGLMLSVGLGIIRALLYMARPATCKLGKVPNSSLYRDTEQYPGSTSIQGILVLQLGSPIYFANCTYMRERILRYIREEQGNSDSKTDVVEHLLLDLSGVSSIDMTGLEAFVELRRIMQGKGIKMGIVNPRIEVLEKMTLAHFVDTFGKENFYLSIEDAIQTCQFQLDTNKDKDGEPTSNQEGA
;
A
#
# COMPACT_ATOMS: atom_id res chain seq x y z
N MET A 1 7.91 -13.26 34.53
CA MET A 1 7.63 -13.88 35.86
C MET A 1 6.23 -13.56 36.38
N ALA A 2 5.74 -12.32 36.27
CA ALA A 2 4.42 -11.92 36.80
C ALA A 2 3.24 -12.87 36.44
N PRO A 3 3.05 -13.34 35.18
CA PRO A 3 1.92 -14.23 34.85
C PRO A 3 1.98 -15.58 35.58
N MET A 4 3.18 -16.16 35.70
CA MET A 4 3.37 -17.45 36.38
C MET A 4 3.06 -17.33 37.88
N VAL A 5 3.52 -16.25 38.52
CA VAL A 5 3.25 -16.00 39.94
C VAL A 5 1.75 -15.84 40.16
N VAL A 6 1.06 -15.07 39.32
CA VAL A 6 -0.38 -14.87 39.39
C VAL A 6 -1.15 -16.20 39.26
N VAL A 7 -0.75 -17.07 38.33
CA VAL A 7 -1.38 -18.40 38.19
C VAL A 7 -1.10 -19.27 39.41
N VAL A 8 0.14 -19.35 39.89
CA VAL A 8 0.50 -20.20 41.05
C VAL A 8 -0.23 -19.74 42.31
N VAL A 9 -0.17 -18.44 42.62
CA VAL A 9 -0.86 -17.85 43.78
C VAL A 9 -2.38 -17.99 43.63
N GLY A 10 -2.92 -17.75 42.43
CA GLY A 10 -4.34 -17.91 42.14
C GLY A 10 -4.83 -19.35 42.35
N CYS A 11 -4.09 -20.34 41.85
CA CYS A 11 -4.39 -21.76 42.05
C CYS A 11 -4.34 -22.15 43.54
N VAL A 12 -3.29 -21.76 44.25
CA VAL A 12 -3.11 -22.07 45.68
C VAL A 12 -4.25 -21.45 46.49
N PHE A 13 -4.57 -20.18 46.24
CA PHE A 13 -5.65 -19.48 46.92
C PHE A 13 -7.01 -20.13 46.64
N ALA A 14 -7.34 -20.39 45.38
CA ALA A 14 -8.61 -21.03 45.01
C ALA A 14 -8.74 -22.45 45.55
N TYR A 15 -7.64 -23.18 45.67
CA TYR A 15 -7.61 -24.50 46.29
C TYR A 15 -7.92 -24.43 47.79
N PHE A 16 -7.21 -23.58 48.55
CA PHE A 16 -7.42 -23.47 50.01
C PHE A 16 -8.80 -22.91 50.38
N VAL A 17 -9.25 -21.88 49.68
CA VAL A 17 -10.54 -21.22 49.93
C VAL A 17 -11.73 -22.06 49.42
N HIS A 18 -11.47 -23.17 48.71
CA HIS A 18 -12.49 -23.92 47.99
C HIS A 18 -13.31 -22.97 47.11
N GLY A 19 -12.63 -22.26 46.20
CA GLY A 19 -13.20 -21.19 45.38
C GLY A 19 -14.49 -21.59 44.66
N ASP A 20 -14.62 -22.85 44.25
CA ASP A 20 -15.85 -23.42 43.67
C ASP A 20 -17.07 -23.23 44.57
N LYS A 21 -16.92 -23.38 45.89
CA LYS A 21 -18.02 -23.23 46.86
C LYS A 21 -18.41 -21.77 47.07
N HIS A 22 -17.55 -20.83 46.68
CA HIS A 22 -17.72 -19.39 46.85
C HIS A 22 -18.02 -18.68 45.51
N GLY A 23 -18.33 -19.42 44.44
CA GLY A 23 -18.72 -18.87 43.14
C GLY A 23 -17.55 -18.34 42.29
N ILE A 24 -16.30 -18.65 42.64
CA ILE A 24 -15.14 -18.32 41.80
C ILE A 24 -15.08 -19.31 40.65
N GLN A 25 -15.28 -18.84 39.43
CA GLN A 25 -15.17 -19.69 38.24
C GLN A 25 -13.72 -20.13 38.03
N ILE A 26 -13.49 -21.44 38.08
CA ILE A 26 -12.22 -22.08 37.75
C ILE A 26 -12.27 -22.71 36.36
N VAL A 27 -11.11 -23.07 35.81
CA VAL A 27 -11.00 -23.73 34.49
C VAL A 27 -11.73 -25.08 34.45
N GLY A 28 -11.72 -25.83 35.56
CA GLY A 28 -12.38 -27.13 35.64
C GLY A 28 -11.52 -28.27 35.08
N PRO A 29 -12.09 -29.50 35.01
CA PRO A 29 -11.31 -30.71 34.78
C PRO A 29 -10.66 -30.73 33.40
N LEU A 30 -9.34 -30.74 33.36
CA LEU A 30 -8.54 -30.88 32.16
C LEU A 30 -8.18 -32.35 31.91
N LYS A 31 -8.38 -32.83 30.69
CA LYS A 31 -7.94 -34.18 30.29
C LYS A 31 -6.41 -34.24 30.32
N LYS A 32 -5.87 -35.16 31.11
CA LYS A 32 -4.42 -35.40 31.22
C LYS A 32 -3.90 -36.12 29.96
N GLY A 33 -2.73 -35.72 29.49
CA GLY A 33 -2.05 -36.38 28.36
C GLY A 33 -2.13 -35.61 27.05
N LEU A 34 -1.63 -36.24 25.98
CA LEU A 34 -1.64 -35.70 24.63
C LEU A 34 -2.88 -36.14 23.87
N ASN A 35 -3.38 -35.29 22.98
CA ASN A 35 -4.47 -35.66 22.10
C ASN A 35 -4.02 -36.79 21.15
N PRO A 36 -4.86 -37.81 20.92
CA PRO A 36 -4.57 -38.85 19.95
C PRO A 36 -4.58 -38.28 18.51
N PRO A 37 -3.93 -38.96 17.54
CA PRO A 37 -3.99 -38.57 16.14
C PRO A 37 -5.44 -38.47 15.63
N SER A 38 -5.80 -37.32 15.08
CA SER A 38 -7.16 -36.98 14.65
C SER A 38 -7.40 -37.15 13.15
N VAL A 39 -6.51 -37.85 12.45
CA VAL A 39 -6.60 -38.08 11.00
C VAL A 39 -7.95 -38.71 10.61
N HIS A 40 -8.47 -39.60 11.46
CA HIS A 40 -9.75 -40.28 11.26
C HIS A 40 -10.98 -39.37 11.46
N LEU A 41 -10.81 -38.17 12.03
CA LEU A 41 -11.89 -37.20 12.27
C LEU A 41 -12.05 -36.20 11.12
N LEU A 42 -11.20 -36.27 10.08
CA LEU A 42 -11.32 -35.42 8.90
C LEU A 42 -12.59 -35.77 8.12
N ASN A 43 -13.57 -34.87 8.16
CA ASN A 43 -14.85 -35.02 7.48
C ASN A 43 -14.91 -34.14 6.24
N PHE A 44 -15.10 -34.77 5.07
CA PHE A 44 -15.24 -34.10 3.77
C PHE A 44 -16.69 -34.06 3.27
N ASP A 45 -17.67 -34.16 4.17
CA ASP A 45 -19.08 -34.04 3.83
C ASP A 45 -19.36 -32.67 3.16
N ARG A 46 -19.98 -32.75 1.98
CA ARG A 46 -20.34 -31.60 1.13
C ARG A 46 -21.17 -30.56 1.88
N ARG A 47 -21.93 -30.97 2.90
CA ARG A 47 -22.76 -30.08 3.72
C ARG A 47 -21.92 -29.03 4.47
N TYR A 48 -20.75 -29.39 4.96
CA TYR A 48 -19.90 -28.50 5.78
C TYR A 48 -18.73 -27.90 5.00
N LEU A 49 -18.36 -28.52 3.88
CA LEU A 49 -17.18 -28.16 3.09
C LEU A 49 -17.17 -26.67 2.69
N GLY A 50 -18.31 -26.11 2.26
CA GLY A 50 -18.39 -24.70 1.88
C GLY A 50 -18.07 -23.75 3.03
N ALA A 51 -18.68 -23.96 4.19
CA ALA A 51 -18.46 -23.14 5.37
C ALA A 51 -17.03 -23.27 5.92
N VAL A 52 -16.46 -24.48 5.92
CA VAL A 52 -15.09 -24.74 6.39
C VAL A 52 -14.05 -24.12 5.45
N VAL A 53 -14.24 -24.21 4.13
CA VAL A 53 -13.34 -23.58 3.16
C VAL A 53 -13.37 -22.05 3.30
N GLN A 54 -14.55 -21.45 3.43
CA GLN A 54 -14.67 -20.01 3.65
C GLN A 54 -13.98 -19.58 4.95
N ALA A 55 -14.26 -20.26 6.07
CA ALA A 55 -13.63 -19.97 7.35
C ALA A 55 -12.12 -20.18 7.30
N GLY A 56 -11.64 -21.26 6.66
CA GLY A 56 -10.22 -21.57 6.51
C GLY A 56 -9.47 -20.55 5.67
N LEU A 57 -10.07 -20.05 4.57
CA LEU A 57 -9.47 -18.98 3.76
C LEU A 57 -9.33 -17.68 4.55
N VAL A 58 -10.41 -17.25 5.22
CA VAL A 58 -10.40 -15.99 5.99
C VAL A 58 -9.41 -16.09 7.14
N THR A 59 -9.52 -17.12 7.97
CA THR A 59 -8.66 -17.27 9.16
C THR A 59 -7.20 -17.57 8.78
N GLY A 60 -6.96 -18.32 7.71
CA GLY A 60 -5.62 -18.59 7.19
C GLY A 60 -4.91 -17.34 6.68
N LEU A 61 -5.61 -16.47 5.94
CA LEU A 61 -5.08 -15.18 5.52
C LEU A 61 -4.73 -14.28 6.71
N ILE A 62 -5.59 -14.26 7.74
CA ILE A 62 -5.35 -13.52 8.99
C ILE A 62 -4.12 -14.05 9.70
N ALA A 63 -4.02 -15.37 9.88
CA ALA A 63 -2.91 -16.04 10.54
C ALA A 63 -1.57 -15.74 9.85
N LEU A 64 -1.56 -15.78 8.52
CA LEU A 64 -0.39 -15.44 7.70
C LEU A 64 -0.03 -13.96 7.81
N ALA A 65 -1.01 -13.06 7.71
CA ALA A 65 -0.78 -11.63 7.82
C ALA A 65 -0.22 -11.24 9.20
N GLU A 66 -0.82 -11.76 10.27
CA GLU A 66 -0.36 -11.58 11.65
C GLU A 66 1.06 -12.15 11.84
N GLY A 67 1.29 -13.38 11.39
CA GLY A 67 2.58 -14.06 11.48
C GLY A 67 3.71 -13.32 10.76
N ILE A 68 3.48 -12.91 9.51
CA ILE A 68 4.46 -12.17 8.71
C ILE A 68 4.72 -10.78 9.30
N ALA A 69 3.68 -10.09 9.79
CA ALA A 69 3.81 -8.78 10.42
C ALA A 69 4.72 -8.86 11.67
N ILE A 70 4.47 -9.83 12.54
CA ILE A 70 5.26 -10.04 13.76
C ILE A 70 6.69 -10.47 13.40
N GLY A 71 6.84 -11.40 12.47
CA GLY A 71 8.15 -11.83 11.98
C GLY A 71 8.97 -10.64 11.50
N ARG A 72 8.42 -9.78 10.64
CA ARG A 72 9.08 -8.58 10.14
C ARG A 72 9.45 -7.60 11.26
N SER A 73 8.56 -7.36 12.22
CA SER A 73 8.85 -6.46 13.34
C SER A 73 10.07 -6.91 14.16
N PHE A 74 10.18 -8.21 14.45
CA PHE A 74 11.35 -8.74 15.17
C PHE A 74 12.60 -8.86 14.30
N ALA A 75 12.45 -9.11 13.00
CA ALA A 75 13.57 -9.12 12.06
C ALA A 75 14.23 -7.75 11.94
N ILE A 76 13.45 -6.66 11.92
CA ILE A 76 13.98 -5.30 11.95
C ILE A 76 14.79 -5.07 13.24
N MET A 77 14.30 -5.51 14.40
CA MET A 77 15.03 -5.39 15.67
C MET A 77 16.32 -6.23 15.71
N LYS A 78 16.36 -7.37 15.01
CA LYS A 78 17.56 -8.23 14.90
C LYS A 78 18.47 -7.88 13.73
N ASN A 79 18.06 -6.95 12.86
CA ASN A 79 18.68 -6.68 11.58
C ASN A 79 18.84 -7.95 10.71
N GLU A 80 17.83 -8.81 10.72
CA GLU A 80 17.75 -10.05 9.92
C GLU A 80 16.82 -9.85 8.72
N GLN A 81 17.05 -10.61 7.64
CA GLN A 81 16.14 -10.63 6.50
C GLN A 81 15.24 -11.86 6.57
N ILE A 82 13.92 -11.63 6.53
CA ILE A 82 12.92 -12.68 6.45
C ILE A 82 12.41 -12.80 5.02
N ASP A 83 12.39 -14.03 4.52
CA ASP A 83 11.78 -14.40 3.25
C ASP A 83 10.31 -14.77 3.48
N GLY A 84 9.40 -13.90 3.03
CA GLY A 84 7.96 -14.08 3.21
C GLY A 84 7.41 -15.35 2.55
N ASN A 85 8.01 -15.82 1.45
CA ASN A 85 7.57 -17.04 0.78
C ASN A 85 7.89 -18.27 1.64
N LYS A 86 9.06 -18.29 2.29
CA LYS A 86 9.45 -19.37 3.20
C LYS A 86 8.58 -19.38 4.46
N GLU A 87 8.27 -18.22 5.02
CA GLU A 87 7.35 -18.11 6.15
C GLU A 87 5.95 -18.62 5.79
N MET A 88 5.44 -18.27 4.61
CA MET A 88 4.13 -18.74 4.17
C MET A 88 4.05 -20.27 4.06
N ILE A 89 5.09 -20.90 3.51
CA ILE A 89 5.21 -22.37 3.45
C ILE A 89 5.30 -22.96 4.86
N ALA A 90 6.08 -22.36 5.75
CA ALA A 90 6.23 -22.83 7.13
C ALA A 90 4.90 -22.78 7.91
N PHE A 91 4.13 -21.68 7.80
CA PHE A 91 2.81 -21.56 8.39
C PHE A 91 1.82 -22.59 7.85
N GLY A 92 1.82 -22.82 6.53
CA GLY A 92 0.98 -23.84 5.89
C GLY A 92 1.32 -25.24 6.40
N PHE A 93 2.60 -25.59 6.45
CA PHE A 93 3.05 -26.91 6.91
C PHE A 93 2.78 -27.14 8.40
N MET A 94 3.02 -26.12 9.24
CA MET A 94 2.71 -26.16 10.67
C MET A 94 1.23 -26.44 10.93
N ASN A 95 0.34 -25.72 10.25
CA ASN A 95 -1.11 -25.90 10.43
C ASN A 95 -1.61 -27.21 9.81
N LEU A 96 -1.01 -27.68 8.71
CA LEU A 96 -1.32 -28.99 8.14
C LEU A 96 -1.01 -30.11 9.13
N ILE A 97 0.19 -30.12 9.71
CA ILE A 97 0.57 -31.10 10.75
C ILE A 97 -0.32 -30.95 11.98
N GLY A 98 -0.56 -29.72 12.44
CA GLY A 98 -1.41 -29.45 13.60
C GLY A 98 -2.83 -30.01 13.44
N SER A 99 -3.40 -29.93 12.25
CA SER A 99 -4.74 -30.46 11.95
C SER A 99 -4.86 -31.98 12.17
N LEU A 100 -3.75 -32.72 12.05
CA LEU A 100 -3.70 -34.17 12.26
C LEU A 100 -3.64 -34.58 13.73
N VAL A 101 -3.48 -33.63 14.66
CA VAL A 101 -3.35 -33.85 16.11
C VAL A 101 -4.37 -33.01 16.91
N SER A 102 -5.49 -32.66 16.29
CA SER A 102 -6.55 -31.81 16.87
C SER A 102 -6.07 -30.44 17.34
N CYS A 103 -5.08 -29.85 16.67
CA CYS A 103 -4.69 -28.47 16.94
C CYS A 103 -5.67 -27.50 16.26
N TYR A 104 -5.95 -26.37 16.91
CA TYR A 104 -6.64 -25.25 16.27
C TYR A 104 -5.65 -24.45 15.40
N LEU A 105 -6.17 -23.53 14.59
CA LEU A 105 -5.33 -22.70 13.72
C LEU A 105 -4.29 -21.93 14.55
N THR A 106 -3.02 -22.21 14.26
CA THR A 106 -1.88 -21.59 14.93
C THR A 106 -1.37 -20.41 14.10
N THR A 107 -1.25 -19.25 14.75
CA THR A 107 -0.74 -18.00 14.18
C THR A 107 0.64 -17.65 14.78
N GLY A 108 1.22 -16.51 14.44
CA GLY A 108 2.43 -16.00 15.09
C GLY A 108 2.07 -15.24 16.37
N PRO A 109 2.29 -15.76 17.59
CA PRO A 109 1.90 -15.07 18.81
C PRO A 109 2.89 -13.95 19.15
N PHE A 110 2.44 -12.68 19.11
CA PHE A 110 3.30 -11.52 19.45
C PHE A 110 3.85 -11.62 20.88
N SER A 111 2.96 -11.85 21.86
CA SER A 111 3.33 -11.86 23.29
C SER A 111 4.39 -12.91 23.63
N LYS A 112 4.25 -14.14 23.11
CA LYS A 112 5.22 -15.22 23.36
C LYS A 112 6.56 -14.94 22.68
N THR A 113 6.53 -14.41 21.47
CA THR A 113 7.74 -14.05 20.71
C THR A 113 8.49 -12.90 21.40
N ALA A 114 7.78 -11.90 21.90
CA ALA A 114 8.35 -10.78 22.65
C ALA A 114 9.05 -11.25 23.95
N VAL A 115 8.41 -12.15 24.71
CA VAL A 115 9.03 -12.72 25.92
C VAL A 115 10.27 -13.54 25.56
N ASN A 116 10.21 -14.35 24.50
CA ASN A 116 11.35 -15.14 24.03
C ASN A 116 12.53 -14.25 23.59
N TYR A 117 12.23 -13.16 22.88
CA TYR A 117 13.21 -12.15 22.47
C TYR A 117 13.83 -11.43 23.68
N ASN A 118 13.01 -10.92 24.60
CA ASN A 118 13.46 -10.22 25.80
C ASN A 118 14.24 -11.12 26.77
N SER A 119 14.01 -12.44 26.71
CA SER A 119 14.78 -13.42 27.46
C SER A 119 16.17 -13.71 26.87
N GLY A 120 16.53 -13.04 25.76
CA GLY A 120 17.85 -13.17 25.11
C GLY A 120 17.98 -14.39 24.19
N CYS A 121 16.89 -15.04 23.81
CA CYS A 121 16.95 -16.24 22.97
C CYS A 121 17.35 -15.91 21.53
N ARG A 122 18.41 -16.56 21.05
CA ARG A 122 19.00 -16.30 19.72
C ARG A 122 18.63 -17.34 18.67
N THR A 123 18.34 -18.57 19.07
CA THR A 123 18.10 -19.70 18.15
C THR A 123 16.67 -20.23 18.24
N GLN A 124 16.17 -20.81 17.14
CA GLN A 124 14.85 -21.47 17.08
C GLN A 124 14.72 -22.68 18.01
N MET A 125 15.84 -23.21 18.53
CA MET A 125 15.85 -24.28 19.54
C MET A 125 15.03 -23.90 20.79
N SER A 126 14.90 -22.61 21.11
CA SER A 126 14.03 -22.15 22.20
C SER A 126 12.59 -22.63 22.04
N ASN A 127 12.05 -22.60 20.80
CA ASN A 127 10.69 -23.05 20.52
C ASN A 127 10.53 -24.58 20.67
N VAL A 128 11.58 -25.34 20.35
CA VAL A 128 11.61 -26.81 20.55
C VAL A 128 11.59 -27.14 22.04
N VAL A 129 12.44 -26.48 22.84
CA VAL A 129 12.46 -26.64 24.30
C VAL A 129 11.11 -26.23 24.90
N MET A 130 10.53 -25.13 24.43
CA MET A 130 9.20 -24.69 24.87
C MET A 130 8.11 -25.73 24.57
N GLY A 131 8.14 -26.35 23.38
CA GLY A 131 7.23 -27.43 23.01
C GLY A 131 7.39 -28.66 23.91
N PHE A 132 8.62 -29.07 24.21
CA PHE A 132 8.90 -30.17 25.12
C PHE A 132 8.43 -29.89 26.56
N CYS A 133 8.69 -28.68 27.07
CA CYS A 133 8.19 -28.25 28.37
C CYS A 133 6.65 -28.26 28.41
N MET A 134 5.98 -27.79 27.35
CA MET A 134 4.51 -27.83 27.25
C MET A 134 3.99 -29.28 27.27
N MET A 135 4.66 -30.20 26.58
CA MET A 135 4.35 -31.62 26.61
C MET A 135 4.42 -32.19 28.04
N LEU A 136 5.48 -31.88 28.79
CA LEU A 136 5.62 -32.30 30.19
C LEU A 136 4.52 -31.69 31.08
N VAL A 137 4.17 -30.42 30.88
CA VAL A 137 3.09 -29.76 31.60
C VAL A 137 1.76 -30.47 31.38
N LEU A 138 1.42 -30.82 30.15
CA LEU A 138 0.18 -31.56 29.84
C LEU A 138 0.16 -32.98 30.41
N LEU A 139 1.33 -33.64 30.47
CA LEU A 139 1.47 -34.99 31.00
C LEU A 139 1.44 -35.06 32.53
N PHE A 140 1.99 -34.07 33.24
CA PHE A 140 2.17 -34.16 34.70
C PHE A 140 1.36 -33.12 35.47
N LEU A 141 1.26 -31.89 34.95
CA LEU A 141 0.72 -30.74 35.67
C LEU A 141 -0.71 -30.36 35.24
N ALA A 142 -1.29 -30.98 34.20
CA ALA A 142 -2.66 -30.67 33.75
C ALA A 142 -3.71 -30.67 34.88
N PRO A 143 -3.72 -31.62 35.84
CA PRO A 143 -4.67 -31.59 36.96
C PRO A 143 -4.50 -30.37 37.87
N LEU A 144 -3.28 -29.85 38.01
CA LEU A 144 -3.00 -28.69 38.86
C LEU A 144 -3.61 -27.41 38.27
N PHE A 145 -3.61 -27.28 36.94
CA PHE A 145 -4.20 -26.13 36.26
C PHE A 145 -5.73 -26.13 36.28
N SER A 146 -6.39 -27.23 36.65
CA SER A 146 -7.85 -27.30 36.84
C SER A 146 -8.36 -26.28 37.84
N TYR A 147 -7.55 -25.94 38.85
CA TYR A 147 -7.87 -24.99 39.92
C TYR A 147 -7.60 -23.53 39.55
N THR A 148 -7.13 -23.25 38.32
CA THR A 148 -6.79 -21.89 37.91
C THR A 148 -8.05 -21.03 37.88
N PRO A 149 -8.09 -19.88 38.60
CA PRO A 149 -9.20 -18.95 38.52
C PRO A 149 -9.28 -18.29 37.15
N GLN A 150 -10.48 -18.21 36.57
CA GLN A 150 -10.68 -17.50 35.30
C GLN A 150 -10.35 -16.00 35.44
N VAL A 151 -10.59 -15.41 36.61
CA VAL A 151 -10.24 -14.01 36.92
C VAL A 151 -8.73 -13.76 36.77
N ALA A 152 -7.89 -14.71 37.18
CA ALA A 152 -6.45 -14.61 37.05
C ALA A 152 -6.01 -14.63 35.57
N LEU A 153 -6.64 -15.50 34.75
CA LEU A 153 -6.40 -15.55 33.31
C LEU A 153 -6.86 -14.26 32.63
N SER A 154 -8.05 -13.75 32.96
CA SER A 154 -8.56 -12.47 32.44
C SER A 154 -7.65 -11.30 32.79
N ALA A 155 -7.14 -11.23 34.03
CA ALA A 155 -6.20 -10.19 34.44
C ALA A 155 -4.88 -10.23 33.65
N ILE A 156 -4.35 -11.43 33.39
CA ILE A 156 -3.14 -11.62 32.57
C ILE A 156 -3.40 -11.14 31.13
N ILE A 157 -4.53 -11.51 30.53
CA ILE A 157 -4.89 -11.11 29.17
C ILE A 157 -5.05 -9.59 29.09
N MET A 158 -5.81 -8.98 30.01
CA MET A 158 -6.02 -7.53 30.06
C MET A 158 -4.70 -6.77 30.22
N SER A 159 -3.82 -7.21 31.12
CA SER A 159 -2.51 -6.59 31.30
C SER A 159 -1.62 -6.70 30.07
N ALA A 160 -1.70 -7.81 29.33
CA ALA A 160 -0.92 -8.00 28.10
C ALA A 160 -1.44 -7.13 26.95
N MET A 161 -2.77 -6.98 26.83
CA MET A 161 -3.38 -6.18 25.76
C MET A 161 -3.17 -4.68 25.94
N LEU A 162 -3.20 -4.18 27.18
CA LEU A 162 -2.93 -2.75 27.45
C LEU A 162 -1.53 -2.32 26.97
N GLY A 163 -0.54 -3.20 27.05
CA GLY A 163 0.81 -2.93 26.57
C GLY A 163 0.95 -2.93 25.04
N LEU A 164 -0.06 -3.39 24.30
CA LEU A 164 -0.05 -3.45 22.84
C LEU A 164 -0.68 -2.21 22.18
N ILE A 165 -1.44 -1.40 22.94
CA ILE A 165 -2.10 -0.21 22.41
C ILE A 165 -1.08 0.93 22.33
N ASN A 166 -0.59 1.23 21.12
CA ASN A 166 0.32 2.35 20.87
C ASN A 166 -0.47 3.62 20.50
N TYR A 167 -0.82 4.42 21.51
CA TYR A 167 -1.55 5.68 21.30
C TYR A 167 -0.74 6.74 20.55
N GLU A 168 0.58 6.74 20.69
CA GLU A 168 1.46 7.72 20.03
C GLU A 168 1.47 7.51 18.51
N GLU A 169 1.51 6.26 18.06
CA GLU A 169 1.41 5.92 16.63
C GLU A 169 0.08 6.36 16.01
N ILE A 170 -1.04 6.21 16.73
CA ILE A 170 -2.35 6.65 16.25
C ILE A 170 -2.38 8.19 16.07
N ILE A 171 -1.83 8.95 17.01
CA ILE A 171 -1.73 10.40 16.93
C ILE A 171 -0.78 10.83 15.81
N HIS A 172 0.34 10.14 15.66
CA HIS A 172 1.29 10.40 14.58
C HIS A 172 0.64 10.15 13.21
N LEU A 173 -0.12 9.07 13.06
CA LEU A 173 -0.85 8.76 11.83
C LEU A 173 -1.83 9.87 11.46
N TYR A 174 -2.57 10.41 12.44
CA TYR A 174 -3.47 11.55 12.22
C TYR A 174 -2.74 12.81 11.73
N LYS A 175 -1.53 13.08 12.23
CA LYS A 175 -0.73 14.24 11.82
C LYS A 175 -0.13 14.10 10.43
N VAL A 176 0.30 12.88 10.07
CA VAL A 176 0.97 12.62 8.79
C VAL A 176 -0.03 12.42 7.67
N ASP A 177 -1.01 11.54 7.85
CA ASP A 177 -1.97 11.20 6.81
C ASP A 177 -3.36 10.88 7.38
N LYS A 178 -4.30 11.79 7.13
CA LYS A 178 -5.69 11.69 7.59
C LYS A 178 -6.44 10.49 7.02
N PHE A 179 -6.10 10.05 5.80
CA PHE A 179 -6.73 8.88 5.19
C PHE A 179 -6.26 7.59 5.83
N ASP A 180 -4.97 7.47 6.19
CA ASP A 180 -4.47 6.27 6.88
C ASP A 180 -5.02 6.19 8.30
N PHE A 181 -5.19 7.35 8.96
CA PHE A 181 -5.91 7.41 10.23
C PHE A 181 -7.36 6.95 10.09
N CYS A 182 -8.06 7.35 9.02
CA CYS A 182 -9.42 6.89 8.75
C CYS A 182 -9.50 5.37 8.59
N ILE A 183 -8.55 4.77 7.85
CA ILE A 183 -8.44 3.30 7.69
C ILE A 183 -8.24 2.64 9.06
N CYS A 184 -7.33 3.17 9.89
CA CYS A 184 -7.03 2.64 11.22
C CYS A 184 -8.26 2.70 12.15
N ILE A 185 -8.96 3.84 12.22
CA ILE A 185 -10.15 4.00 13.05
C ILE A 185 -11.31 3.14 12.53
N ALA A 186 -11.48 3.04 11.20
CA ALA A 186 -12.47 2.15 10.61
C ALA A 186 -12.22 0.69 11.00
N ALA A 187 -10.96 0.23 10.98
CA ALA A 187 -10.57 -1.10 11.46
C ALA A 187 -10.91 -1.27 12.96
N PHE A 188 -10.50 -0.30 13.79
CA PHE A 188 -10.74 -0.34 15.24
C PHE A 188 -12.22 -0.41 15.59
N LEU A 189 -13.03 0.48 15.01
CA LEU A 189 -14.48 0.52 15.24
C LEU A 189 -15.17 -0.71 14.66
N GLY A 190 -14.77 -1.16 13.47
CA GLY A 190 -15.32 -2.35 12.83
C GLY A 190 -15.11 -3.62 13.66
N VAL A 191 -13.89 -3.84 14.16
CA VAL A 191 -13.57 -4.99 15.03
C VAL A 191 -14.27 -4.88 16.38
N SER A 192 -14.31 -3.68 16.98
CA SER A 192 -14.85 -3.49 18.33
C SER A 192 -16.37 -3.57 18.42
N PHE A 193 -17.10 -3.08 17.41
CA PHE A 193 -18.56 -2.95 17.45
C PHE A 193 -19.31 -3.98 16.60
N ILE A 194 -18.68 -4.56 15.58
CA ILE A 194 -19.34 -5.50 14.67
C ILE A 194 -18.74 -6.89 14.86
N SER A 195 -17.57 -7.11 14.29
CA SER A 195 -16.87 -8.39 14.34
C SER A 195 -15.48 -8.26 13.71
N MET A 196 -14.58 -9.19 14.07
CA MET A 196 -13.18 -9.19 13.61
C MET A 196 -13.08 -9.27 12.08
N ASP A 197 -13.88 -10.12 11.45
CA ASP A 197 -13.92 -10.32 10.00
C ASP A 197 -14.37 -9.05 9.26
N VAL A 198 -15.44 -8.41 9.71
CA VAL A 198 -15.96 -7.17 9.09
C VAL A 198 -14.97 -6.02 9.25
N GLY A 199 -14.40 -5.83 10.43
CA GLY A 199 -13.42 -4.77 10.67
C GLY A 199 -12.17 -4.91 9.80
N LEU A 200 -11.69 -6.15 9.60
CA LEU A 200 -10.57 -6.41 8.71
C LEU A 200 -10.92 -6.16 7.24
N MET A 201 -12.07 -6.66 6.77
CA MET A 201 -12.52 -6.42 5.38
C MET A 201 -12.66 -4.92 5.10
N LEU A 202 -13.16 -4.15 6.05
CA LEU A 202 -13.28 -2.71 5.94
C LEU A 202 -11.90 -2.04 5.82
N SER A 203 -10.94 -2.42 6.68
CA SER A 203 -9.57 -1.88 6.64
C SER A 203 -8.88 -2.18 5.32
N VAL A 204 -8.91 -3.44 4.87
CA VAL A 204 -8.27 -3.88 3.63
C VAL A 204 -8.95 -3.24 2.42
N GLY A 205 -10.28 -3.20 2.40
CA GLY A 205 -11.06 -2.57 1.34
C GLY A 205 -10.75 -1.09 1.19
N LEU A 206 -10.72 -0.33 2.30
CA LEU A 206 -10.36 1.09 2.27
C LEU A 206 -8.91 1.30 1.84
N GLY A 207 -7.98 0.43 2.26
CA GLY A 207 -6.58 0.46 1.80
C GLY A 207 -6.45 0.25 0.29
N ILE A 208 -7.19 -0.71 -0.27
CA ILE A 208 -7.23 -0.96 -1.73
C ILE A 208 -7.84 0.24 -2.45
N ILE A 209 -8.97 0.78 -1.96
CA ILE A 209 -9.61 1.96 -2.55
C ILE A 209 -8.63 3.15 -2.56
N ARG A 210 -7.91 3.39 -1.46
CA ARG A 210 -6.88 4.44 -1.39
C ARG A 210 -5.78 4.21 -2.44
N ALA A 211 -5.26 2.99 -2.55
CA ALA A 211 -4.24 2.66 -3.55
C ALA A 211 -4.76 2.91 -4.98
N LEU A 212 -5.99 2.48 -5.28
CA LEU A 212 -6.63 2.72 -6.57
C LEU A 212 -6.85 4.20 -6.84
N LEU A 213 -7.27 5.00 -5.85
CA LEU A 213 -7.42 6.45 -5.98
C LEU A 213 -6.08 7.13 -6.29
N TYR A 214 -5.01 6.70 -5.63
CA TYR A 214 -3.67 7.22 -5.87
C TYR A 214 -3.17 6.88 -7.28
N MET A 215 -3.44 5.67 -7.76
CA MET A 215 -3.13 5.26 -9.13
C MET A 215 -3.98 6.00 -10.18
N ALA A 216 -5.26 6.23 -9.88
CA ALA A 216 -6.22 6.87 -10.80
C ALA A 216 -6.03 8.39 -10.92
N ARG A 217 -5.55 9.05 -9.85
CA ARG A 217 -5.35 10.51 -9.81
C ARG A 217 -3.87 10.87 -9.57
N PRO A 218 -2.99 10.59 -10.54
CA PRO A 218 -1.59 10.95 -10.40
C PRO A 218 -1.40 12.47 -10.38
N ALA A 219 -0.42 12.91 -9.59
CA ALA A 219 0.02 14.29 -9.60
C ALA A 219 0.66 14.64 -10.96
N THR A 220 0.33 15.83 -11.46
CA THR A 220 0.88 16.38 -12.71
C THR A 220 1.34 17.79 -12.38
N CYS A 221 2.58 18.12 -12.74
CA CYS A 221 3.22 19.37 -12.36
C CYS A 221 3.40 20.27 -13.58
N LYS A 222 3.09 21.56 -13.44
CA LYS A 222 3.45 22.57 -14.44
C LYS A 222 4.89 22.99 -14.20
N LEU A 223 5.73 22.87 -15.22
CA LEU A 223 7.14 23.24 -15.12
C LEU A 223 7.36 24.69 -15.57
N GLY A 224 8.06 25.46 -14.75
CA GLY A 224 8.53 26.82 -15.04
C GLY A 224 10.06 26.88 -15.00
N LYS A 225 10.63 27.88 -15.68
CA LYS A 225 12.08 28.11 -15.69
C LYS A 225 12.51 28.81 -14.42
N VAL A 226 13.52 28.28 -13.74
CA VAL A 226 14.10 28.97 -12.57
C VAL A 226 15.00 30.12 -13.04
N PRO A 227 14.87 31.34 -12.47
CA PRO A 227 15.69 32.48 -12.86
C PRO A 227 17.18 32.17 -12.72
N ASN A 228 17.99 32.61 -13.70
CA ASN A 228 19.44 32.41 -13.73
C ASN A 228 19.89 30.93 -13.69
N SER A 229 19.04 30.01 -14.16
CA SER A 229 19.35 28.59 -14.26
C SER A 229 18.76 27.97 -15.53
N SER A 230 19.31 26.84 -15.95
CA SER A 230 18.73 25.96 -17.00
C SER A 230 17.72 24.96 -16.44
N LEU A 231 17.42 25.03 -15.14
CA LEU A 231 16.51 24.09 -14.48
C LEU A 231 15.03 24.48 -14.67
N TYR A 232 14.23 23.46 -14.98
CA TYR A 232 12.78 23.52 -15.01
C TYR A 232 12.21 22.82 -13.80
N ARG A 233 11.38 23.51 -13.01
CA ARG A 233 10.81 23.01 -11.75
C ARG A 233 9.35 23.37 -11.62
N ASP A 234 8.68 22.65 -10.73
CA ASP A 234 7.26 22.88 -10.45
C ASP A 234 7.02 24.32 -9.97
N THR A 235 6.11 25.00 -10.66
CA THR A 235 5.68 26.36 -10.33
C THR A 235 5.02 26.46 -8.96
N GLU A 236 4.33 25.40 -8.50
CA GLU A 236 3.70 25.40 -7.17
C GLU A 236 4.74 25.27 -6.05
N GLN A 237 5.79 24.48 -6.27
CA GLN A 237 6.87 24.30 -5.31
C GLN A 237 7.85 25.48 -5.28
N TYR A 238 8.13 26.07 -6.45
CA TYR A 238 9.07 27.18 -6.61
C TYR A 238 8.36 28.40 -7.23
N PRO A 239 7.77 29.29 -6.42
CA PRO A 239 7.00 30.43 -6.92
C PRO A 239 7.84 31.48 -7.67
N GLY A 240 9.18 31.40 -7.57
CA GLY A 240 10.08 32.24 -8.36
C GLY A 240 10.29 31.77 -9.81
N SER A 241 9.71 30.65 -10.22
CA SER A 241 9.85 30.12 -11.57
C SER A 241 8.92 30.83 -12.56
N THR A 242 9.45 31.18 -13.73
CA THR A 242 8.69 31.90 -14.76
C THR A 242 8.13 30.92 -15.80
N SER A 243 6.87 31.13 -16.16
CA SER A 243 6.27 30.43 -17.31
C SER A 243 6.81 31.02 -18.61
N ILE A 244 6.92 30.19 -19.63
CA ILE A 244 7.41 30.61 -20.95
C ILE A 244 6.21 30.96 -21.81
N GLN A 245 6.21 32.15 -22.41
CA GLN A 245 5.10 32.61 -23.25
C GLN A 245 4.88 31.63 -24.42
N GLY A 246 3.62 31.27 -24.65
CA GLY A 246 3.21 30.36 -25.72
C GLY A 246 3.55 28.88 -25.53
N ILE A 247 4.30 28.50 -24.48
CA ILE A 247 4.77 27.12 -24.26
C ILE A 247 4.33 26.61 -22.87
N LEU A 248 3.49 25.59 -22.86
CA LEU A 248 3.09 24.87 -21.66
C LEU A 248 3.89 23.57 -21.51
N VAL A 249 4.70 23.48 -20.46
CA VAL A 249 5.46 22.27 -20.13
C VAL A 249 4.80 21.56 -18.95
N LEU A 250 4.37 20.31 -19.16
CA LEU A 250 3.75 19.47 -18.13
C LEU A 250 4.59 18.23 -17.87
N GLN A 251 4.92 17.99 -16.61
CA GLN A 251 5.59 16.77 -16.18
C GLN A 251 4.60 15.71 -15.75
N LEU A 252 4.69 14.53 -16.37
CA LEU A 252 3.89 13.36 -16.04
C LEU A 252 4.71 12.43 -15.14
N GLY A 253 4.37 12.43 -13.85
CA GLY A 253 5.12 11.73 -12.80
C GLY A 253 4.71 10.27 -12.56
N SER A 254 3.76 9.73 -13.33
CA SER A 254 3.13 8.44 -13.04
C SER A 254 3.12 7.50 -14.24
N PRO A 255 3.04 6.18 -14.01
CA PRO A 255 2.66 5.25 -15.08
C PRO A 255 1.30 5.66 -15.69
N ILE A 256 1.14 5.42 -16.98
CA ILE A 256 -0.08 5.76 -17.71
C ILE A 256 -0.78 4.46 -18.08
N TYR A 257 -1.96 4.25 -17.49
CA TYR A 257 -2.77 3.06 -17.68
C TYR A 257 -4.22 3.44 -18.00
N PHE A 258 -5.03 2.46 -18.39
CA PHE A 258 -6.47 2.58 -18.53
C PHE A 258 -7.16 3.30 -17.34
N ALA A 259 -6.69 3.04 -16.11
CA ALA A 259 -7.28 3.60 -14.90
C ALA A 259 -7.13 5.13 -14.77
N ASN A 260 -6.09 5.73 -15.37
CA ASN A 260 -5.77 7.15 -15.17
C ASN A 260 -5.69 7.96 -16.47
N CYS A 261 -5.69 7.33 -17.65
CA CYS A 261 -5.52 8.02 -18.94
C CYS A 261 -6.58 9.12 -19.16
N THR A 262 -7.85 8.84 -18.82
CA THR A 262 -8.95 9.82 -18.93
C THR A 262 -8.74 11.01 -17.99
N TYR A 263 -8.37 10.74 -16.74
CA TYR A 263 -8.10 11.78 -15.75
C TYR A 263 -6.92 12.66 -16.18
N MET A 264 -5.83 12.05 -16.65
CA MET A 264 -4.66 12.79 -17.14
C MET A 264 -5.00 13.68 -18.32
N ARG A 265 -5.76 13.18 -19.30
CA ARG A 265 -6.24 13.96 -20.44
C ARG A 265 -7.07 15.16 -20.00
N GLU A 266 -8.04 14.96 -19.11
CA GLU A 266 -8.87 16.04 -18.57
C GLU A 266 -8.04 17.06 -17.78
N ARG A 267 -7.03 16.60 -17.03
CA ARG A 267 -6.13 17.47 -16.27
C ARG A 267 -5.24 18.31 -17.17
N ILE A 268 -4.68 17.74 -18.24
CA ILE A 268 -3.93 18.48 -19.27
C ILE A 268 -4.82 19.55 -19.92
N LEU A 269 -6.04 19.18 -20.32
CA LEU A 269 -7.01 20.12 -20.90
C LEU A 269 -7.44 21.21 -19.92
N ARG A 270 -7.43 20.92 -18.61
CA ARG A 270 -7.69 21.91 -17.56
C ARG A 270 -6.53 22.89 -17.43
N TYR A 271 -5.28 22.43 -17.42
CA TYR A 271 -4.11 23.32 -17.42
C TYR A 271 -4.12 24.28 -18.61
N ILE A 272 -4.42 23.79 -19.81
CA ILE A 272 -4.51 24.65 -21.01
C ILE A 272 -5.60 25.71 -20.86
N ARG A 273 -6.75 25.36 -20.28
CA ARG A 273 -7.84 26.31 -20.04
C ARG A 273 -7.49 27.34 -18.96
N GLU A 274 -6.78 26.92 -17.91
CA GLU A 274 -6.33 27.80 -16.83
C GLU A 274 -5.32 28.83 -17.37
N GLU A 275 -4.39 28.44 -18.25
CA GLU A 275 -3.47 29.37 -18.92
C GLU A 275 -4.21 30.34 -19.86
N GLN A 276 -5.14 29.84 -20.67
CA GLN A 276 -5.88 30.67 -21.62
C GLN A 276 -6.89 31.62 -20.95
N GLY A 277 -7.42 31.24 -19.77
CA GLY A 277 -8.42 32.01 -19.04
C GLY A 277 -7.85 33.14 -18.16
N ASN A 278 -6.55 33.10 -17.87
CA ASN A 278 -5.89 34.11 -17.02
C ASN A 278 -5.42 35.36 -17.78
N SER A 279 -5.52 35.38 -19.11
CA SER A 279 -4.95 36.44 -19.94
C SER A 279 -6.02 37.24 -20.68
N ASP A 280 -6.29 38.45 -20.19
CA ASP A 280 -7.08 39.50 -20.87
C ASP A 280 -6.38 40.07 -22.13
N SER A 281 -5.14 39.65 -22.41
CA SER A 281 -4.36 40.04 -23.57
C SER A 281 -4.20 38.89 -24.57
N LYS A 282 -4.44 39.17 -25.87
CA LYS A 282 -4.28 38.27 -27.04
C LYS A 282 -2.90 37.59 -27.20
N THR A 283 -1.95 37.83 -26.30
CA THR A 283 -0.53 37.43 -26.38
C THR A 283 -0.18 36.16 -25.60
N ASP A 284 -1.11 35.55 -24.85
CA ASP A 284 -0.86 34.37 -24.00
C ASP A 284 -1.62 33.11 -24.48
N VAL A 285 -1.82 32.98 -25.79
CA VAL A 285 -2.38 31.74 -26.32
C VAL A 285 -1.31 30.65 -26.26
N VAL A 286 -1.62 29.53 -25.59
CA VAL A 286 -0.75 28.35 -25.61
C VAL A 286 -0.69 27.80 -27.03
N GLU A 287 0.48 27.88 -27.68
CA GLU A 287 0.72 27.37 -29.03
C GLU A 287 1.44 26.02 -29.01
N HIS A 288 2.22 25.75 -27.97
CA HIS A 288 2.97 24.51 -27.80
C HIS A 288 2.69 23.84 -26.44
N LEU A 289 2.42 22.54 -26.47
CA LEU A 289 2.31 21.67 -25.31
C LEU A 289 3.47 20.68 -25.31
N LEU A 290 4.33 20.73 -24.31
CA LEU A 290 5.42 19.79 -24.09
C LEU A 290 5.08 18.87 -22.92
N LEU A 291 5.04 17.56 -23.17
CA LEU A 291 4.87 16.56 -22.13
C LEU A 291 6.22 15.93 -21.77
N ASP A 292 6.65 16.13 -20.53
CA ASP A 292 7.82 15.43 -19.98
C ASP A 292 7.40 14.06 -19.42
N LEU A 293 7.92 13.01 -20.07
CA LEU A 293 7.67 11.61 -19.74
C LEU A 293 8.80 10.98 -18.91
N SER A 294 9.75 11.77 -18.42
CA SER A 294 10.85 11.27 -17.56
C SER A 294 10.33 10.50 -16.34
N GLY A 295 9.19 10.93 -15.78
CA GLY A 295 8.53 10.30 -14.63
C GLY A 295 7.69 9.06 -14.98
N VAL A 296 7.35 8.85 -16.25
CA VAL A 296 6.50 7.73 -16.69
C VAL A 296 7.32 6.45 -16.69
N SER A 297 7.01 5.51 -15.80
CA SER A 297 7.72 4.23 -15.73
C SER A 297 7.24 3.25 -16.80
N SER A 298 5.95 3.23 -17.08
CA SER A 298 5.36 2.33 -18.08
C SER A 298 4.08 2.91 -18.65
N ILE A 299 3.76 2.53 -19.89
CA ILE A 299 2.51 2.84 -20.57
C ILE A 299 1.82 1.55 -21.06
N ASP A 300 0.50 1.53 -21.09
CA ASP A 300 -0.31 0.49 -21.75
C ASP A 300 -0.88 0.97 -23.09
N MET A 301 -1.55 0.07 -23.83
CA MET A 301 -2.11 0.39 -25.15
C MET A 301 -3.19 1.49 -25.06
N THR A 302 -4.05 1.44 -24.04
CA THR A 302 -5.09 2.46 -23.84
C THR A 302 -4.48 3.83 -23.53
N GLY A 303 -3.38 3.88 -22.78
CA GLY A 303 -2.62 5.11 -22.55
C GLY A 303 -2.05 5.71 -23.82
N LEU A 304 -1.53 4.87 -24.74
CA LEU A 304 -1.06 5.31 -26.06
C LEU A 304 -2.22 5.86 -26.93
N GLU A 305 -3.35 5.16 -26.96
CA GLU A 305 -4.55 5.63 -27.67
C GLU A 305 -5.05 6.98 -27.12
N ALA A 306 -5.02 7.16 -25.80
CA ALA A 306 -5.36 8.42 -25.17
C ALA A 306 -4.43 9.57 -25.58
N PHE A 307 -3.14 9.30 -25.82
CA PHE A 307 -2.21 10.30 -26.37
C PHE A 307 -2.48 10.61 -27.84
N VAL A 308 -2.86 9.61 -28.66
CA VAL A 308 -3.28 9.85 -30.04
C VAL A 308 -4.52 10.74 -30.09
N GLU A 309 -5.49 10.47 -29.22
CA GLU A 309 -6.69 11.28 -29.10
C GLU A 309 -6.38 12.69 -28.58
N LEU A 310 -5.54 12.81 -27.55
CA LEU A 310 -5.08 14.10 -27.04
C LEU A 310 -4.42 14.92 -28.15
N ARG A 311 -3.55 14.32 -28.96
CA ARG A 311 -2.91 14.99 -30.10
C ARG A 311 -3.94 15.50 -31.10
N ARG A 312 -4.96 14.70 -31.46
CA ARG A 312 -6.05 15.14 -32.36
C ARG A 312 -6.80 16.33 -31.78
N ILE A 313 -7.10 16.32 -30.48
CA ILE A 313 -7.74 17.45 -29.79
C ILE A 313 -6.85 18.69 -29.82
N MET A 314 -5.53 18.54 -29.62
CA MET A 314 -4.57 19.64 -29.67
C MET A 314 -4.45 20.24 -31.07
N GLN A 315 -4.35 19.38 -32.10
CA GLN A 315 -4.32 19.81 -33.51
C GLN A 315 -5.58 20.58 -33.91
N GLY A 316 -6.76 20.14 -33.46
CA GLY A 316 -8.02 20.87 -33.68
C GLY A 316 -8.06 22.26 -33.03
N LYS A 317 -7.21 22.51 -32.03
CA LYS A 317 -7.04 23.82 -31.38
C LYS A 317 -5.84 24.62 -31.91
N GLY A 318 -5.11 24.12 -32.90
CA GLY A 318 -3.88 24.72 -33.40
C GLY A 318 -2.67 24.60 -32.46
N ILE A 319 -2.75 23.77 -31.42
CA ILE A 319 -1.68 23.57 -30.43
C ILE A 319 -0.78 22.42 -30.90
N LYS A 320 0.52 22.67 -31.04
CA LYS A 320 1.51 21.64 -31.35
C LYS A 320 1.90 20.88 -30.09
N MET A 321 2.04 19.57 -30.19
CA MET A 321 2.33 18.69 -29.06
C MET A 321 3.71 18.04 -29.22
N GLY A 322 4.54 18.07 -28.19
CA GLY A 322 5.86 17.44 -28.13
C GLY A 322 6.02 16.51 -26.93
N ILE A 323 6.88 15.50 -27.07
CA ILE A 323 7.19 14.51 -26.05
C ILE A 323 8.67 14.65 -25.67
N VAL A 324 8.94 14.74 -24.37
CA VAL A 324 10.29 14.91 -23.83
C VAL A 324 10.67 13.68 -23.00
N ASN A 325 11.86 13.16 -23.27
CA ASN A 325 12.56 12.13 -22.51
C ASN A 325 11.71 10.92 -22.05
N PRO A 326 11.08 10.16 -22.98
CA PRO A 326 10.41 8.93 -22.62
C PRO A 326 11.44 7.88 -22.14
N ARG A 327 11.13 7.17 -21.05
CA ARG A 327 11.97 6.05 -20.59
C ARG A 327 12.02 4.93 -21.63
N ILE A 328 13.09 4.13 -21.60
CA ILE A 328 13.36 3.06 -22.59
C ILE A 328 12.15 2.11 -22.74
N GLU A 329 11.60 1.58 -21.63
CA GLU A 329 10.44 0.68 -21.69
C GLU A 329 9.19 1.34 -22.30
N VAL A 330 9.02 2.65 -22.09
CA VAL A 330 7.92 3.43 -22.67
C VAL A 330 8.16 3.67 -24.16
N LEU A 331 9.38 4.04 -24.53
CA LEU A 331 9.78 4.29 -25.90
C LEU A 331 9.68 3.02 -26.75
N GLU A 332 10.14 1.87 -26.25
CA GLU A 332 10.01 0.58 -26.94
C GLU A 332 8.54 0.26 -27.25
N LYS A 333 7.65 0.43 -26.27
CA LYS A 333 6.21 0.24 -26.49
C LYS A 333 5.63 1.23 -27.49
N MET A 334 6.06 2.49 -27.45
CA MET A 334 5.66 3.50 -28.44
C MET A 334 6.12 3.16 -29.86
N THR A 335 7.34 2.63 -30.01
CA THR A 335 7.86 2.20 -31.32
C THR A 335 7.12 0.97 -31.83
N LEU A 336 6.90 -0.05 -30.99
CA LEU A 336 6.15 -1.26 -31.35
C LEU A 336 4.70 -0.96 -31.72
N ALA A 337 4.08 0.04 -31.09
CA ALA A 337 2.72 0.49 -31.39
C ALA A 337 2.63 1.45 -32.60
N HIS A 338 3.73 1.70 -33.32
CA HIS A 338 3.81 2.70 -34.41
C HIS A 338 3.38 4.13 -33.99
N PHE A 339 3.42 4.41 -32.69
CA PHE A 339 3.06 5.72 -32.15
C PHE A 339 4.08 6.78 -32.56
N VAL A 340 5.38 6.44 -32.53
CA VAL A 340 6.46 7.36 -32.92
C VAL A 340 6.32 7.81 -34.38
N ASP A 341 5.98 6.89 -35.28
CA ASP A 341 5.81 7.19 -36.71
C ASP A 341 4.54 8.03 -36.95
N THR A 342 3.48 7.78 -36.20
CA THR A 342 2.21 8.54 -36.29
C THR A 342 2.33 9.95 -35.69
N PHE A 343 3.09 10.08 -34.60
CA PHE A 343 3.27 11.32 -33.85
C PHE A 343 4.30 12.26 -34.52
N GLY A 344 5.23 11.69 -35.29
CA GLY A 344 6.33 12.40 -35.94
C GLY A 344 7.58 12.39 -35.08
N LYS A 345 8.68 11.88 -35.64
CA LYS A 345 9.99 11.75 -34.95
C LYS A 345 10.56 13.10 -34.54
N GLU A 346 10.20 14.15 -35.27
CA GLU A 346 10.58 15.54 -35.03
C GLU A 346 9.98 16.14 -33.76
N ASN A 347 8.93 15.52 -33.20
CA ASN A 347 8.26 15.99 -31.99
C ASN A 347 8.74 15.28 -30.71
N PHE A 348 9.81 14.47 -30.82
CA PHE A 348 10.46 13.82 -29.69
C PHE A 348 11.77 14.52 -29.34
N TYR A 349 11.93 14.87 -28.07
CA TYR A 349 13.07 15.62 -27.57
C TYR A 349 13.75 14.86 -26.42
N LEU A 350 15.08 15.00 -26.33
CA LEU A 350 15.85 14.41 -25.24
C LEU A 350 15.78 15.26 -23.97
N SER A 351 15.85 16.59 -24.10
CA SER A 351 15.80 17.52 -22.96
C SER A 351 14.67 18.55 -23.11
N ILE A 352 14.22 19.08 -21.97
CA ILE A 352 13.20 20.13 -21.92
C ILE A 352 13.74 21.42 -22.59
N GLU A 353 15.02 21.72 -22.41
CA GLU A 353 15.66 22.89 -22.99
C GLU A 353 15.69 22.82 -24.52
N ASP A 354 16.06 21.67 -25.10
CA ASP A 354 16.06 21.47 -26.56
C ASP A 354 14.65 21.62 -27.15
N ALA A 355 13.65 21.08 -26.44
CA ALA A 355 12.25 21.18 -26.84
C ALA A 355 11.77 22.64 -26.86
N ILE A 356 12.09 23.40 -25.82
CA ILE A 356 11.72 24.81 -25.71
C ILE A 356 12.41 25.66 -26.77
N GLN A 357 13.72 25.49 -26.97
CA GLN A 357 14.46 26.24 -28.00
C GLN A 357 13.87 25.99 -29.40
N THR A 358 13.53 24.73 -29.70
CA THR A 358 12.89 24.37 -30.97
C THR A 358 11.51 25.01 -31.11
N CYS A 359 10.69 25.01 -30.06
CA CYS A 359 9.38 25.67 -30.05
C CYS A 359 9.51 27.19 -30.20
N GLN A 360 10.45 27.84 -29.50
CA GLN A 360 10.71 29.28 -29.62
C GLN A 360 11.12 29.68 -31.04
N PHE A 361 12.02 28.92 -31.67
CA PHE A 361 12.40 29.14 -33.05
C PHE A 361 11.19 29.05 -34.01
N GLN A 362 10.28 28.11 -33.78
CA GLN A 362 9.05 27.99 -34.58
C GLN A 362 8.07 29.15 -34.34
N LEU A 363 7.97 29.65 -33.11
CA LEU A 363 7.16 30.82 -32.77
C LEU A 363 7.67 32.09 -33.46
N ASP A 364 8.98 32.31 -33.44
CA ASP A 364 9.61 33.49 -34.05
C ASP A 364 9.49 33.44 -35.59
N THR A 365 9.72 32.27 -36.20
CA THR A 365 9.58 32.10 -37.66
C THR A 365 8.14 32.30 -38.14
N ASN A 366 7.14 31.97 -37.32
CA ASN A 366 5.73 32.22 -37.67
C ASN A 366 5.37 33.70 -37.59
N LYS A 367 5.91 34.44 -36.60
CA LYS A 367 5.70 35.89 -36.49
C LYS A 367 6.31 36.66 -37.66
N ASP A 368 7.47 36.25 -38.17
CA ASP A 368 8.11 36.89 -39.32
C ASP A 368 7.31 36.71 -40.63
N LYS A 369 6.58 35.60 -40.78
CA LYS A 369 5.72 35.34 -41.96
C LYS A 369 4.43 36.17 -41.97
N ASP A 370 3.90 36.50 -40.79
CA ASP A 370 2.71 37.36 -40.66
C ASP A 370 3.06 38.86 -40.78
N GLY A 371 4.36 39.22 -40.84
CA GLY A 371 4.87 40.59 -40.83
C GLY A 371 5.32 41.16 -42.19
N GLU A 372 5.34 40.39 -43.29
CA GLU A 372 5.67 40.93 -44.62
C GLU A 372 4.45 41.65 -45.24
N PRO A 373 4.49 42.98 -45.45
CA PRO A 373 3.46 43.64 -46.24
C PRO A 373 3.63 43.24 -47.71
N THR A 374 2.56 42.74 -48.32
CA THR A 374 2.45 42.54 -49.76
C THR A 374 2.67 43.87 -50.49
N SER A 375 3.92 44.17 -50.85
CA SER A 375 4.27 45.29 -51.72
C SER A 375 4.43 44.82 -53.17
N ASN A 376 3.60 45.43 -54.02
CA ASN A 376 3.71 45.60 -55.48
C ASN A 376 3.10 44.50 -56.37
N GLN A 377 2.00 44.86 -57.05
CA GLN A 377 2.08 45.33 -58.45
C GLN A 377 0.76 46.02 -58.89
N GLU A 378 0.74 47.35 -58.85
CA GLU A 378 -0.03 48.19 -59.77
C GLU A 378 0.98 49.02 -60.58
N GLY A 379 0.82 49.04 -61.91
CA GLY A 379 1.36 50.11 -62.76
C GLY A 379 2.19 49.66 -63.97
N ALA A 380 1.51 49.31 -65.07
CA ALA A 380 1.61 49.97 -66.39
C ALA A 380 0.63 49.35 -67.38
#